data_AF-A0A8T4WMH4-F1
#
_entry.id   AF-A0A8T4WMH4-F1
#
_cell.length_a   1.000
_cell.length_b   1.000
_cell.length_c   1.000
_cell.angle_alpha   90.00
_cell.angle_beta   90.00
_cell.angle_gamma   90.00
#
_symmetry.space_group_name_H-M   'P 1'
#
loop_
_entity.id
_entity.type
_entity.pdbx_description
1 polymer ?
#
loop_
_entity_poly.entity_id
_entity_poly.type
_entity_poly.pdbx_seq_one_letter_code
_entity_poly.pdbx_strand_id
1 'polypeptide(L)'
;MKLDFRLALYISGGLSLTILLISVAVFANRLRSVYDTLTENTKKALISFAMSGIFLAMIPLQAILNPRLVSLWLPAFLCSLIISELHLFSESRTVIVGGTAVSVSIGIAVAIETILRLQIDLFPAVLIVGLSSLLLAATILGGYLVKTNPSPFTVSIFVLVLVFIGTWISASLGNVATNPEYFMLEAAPLLITAAVLGTILRPWRLIISVAVFLLGIVTAISIVIPAAIAGDVTIWIYVICAVFAGLACVFPLNYFIKQALDTGTRTPLYTSITLISVALLAITHSNAWSIALEMGVWDINLLYVDWVIGVVAVLSFTLSSASLLYREETTNLFIDGLVFGGVLLLTLGHPFVSAGRYQLQPLYVPLSFVIAAGIIGFIFVAHKLRKAGSGGAASRFILFSFASLSVGVVAMFSDIFPLPLTLFLMVAPGIMLIAASPYRPQVFGAKEAE
;
A
#
# COMPACT_ATOMS: atom_id res chain seq x y z
N MET A 1 2.00 28.07 14.96
CA MET A 1 2.29 27.01 15.95
C MET A 1 2.86 25.86 15.13
N LYS A 2 3.75 25.02 15.67
CA LYS A 2 4.31 23.90 14.90
C LYS A 2 3.29 22.78 14.73
N LEU A 3 3.35 22.02 13.64
CA LEU A 3 2.50 20.86 13.39
C LEU A 3 2.70 19.80 14.49
N ASP A 4 1.61 19.37 15.12
CA ASP A 4 1.66 18.32 16.15
C ASP A 4 1.48 16.92 15.54
N PHE A 5 2.61 16.25 15.28
CA PHE A 5 2.61 14.87 14.77
C PHE A 5 2.08 13.84 15.77
N ARG A 6 2.05 14.12 17.08
CA ARG A 6 1.38 13.20 18.04
C ARG A 6 -0.12 13.23 17.86
N LEU A 7 -0.69 14.42 17.62
CA LEU A 7 -2.09 14.54 17.25
C LEU A 7 -2.37 13.80 15.93
N ALA A 8 -1.47 13.90 14.94
CA ALA A 8 -1.59 13.16 13.69
C ALA A 8 -1.64 11.63 13.92
N LEU A 9 -0.75 11.10 14.77
CA LEU A 9 -0.72 9.69 15.18
C LEU A 9 -2.01 9.25 15.88
N TYR A 10 -2.55 10.07 16.80
CA TYR A 10 -3.81 9.76 17.48
C TYR A 10 -5.00 9.75 16.53
N ILE A 11 -5.07 10.72 15.61
CA ILE A 11 -6.11 10.76 14.58
C ILE A 11 -5.98 9.56 13.64
N SER A 12 -4.77 9.22 13.18
CA SER A 12 -4.57 8.08 12.28
C SER A 12 -4.93 6.76 12.94
N GLY A 13 -4.54 6.56 14.20
CA GLY A 13 -4.86 5.36 14.96
C GLY A 13 -6.37 5.21 15.16
N GLY A 14 -7.04 6.27 15.63
CA GLY A 14 -8.49 6.27 15.86
C GLY A 14 -9.31 6.08 14.58
N LEU A 15 -8.90 6.73 13.48
CA LEU A 15 -9.56 6.62 12.19
C LEU A 15 -9.36 5.23 11.57
N SER A 16 -8.13 4.70 11.59
CA SER A 16 -7.81 3.37 11.06
C SER A 16 -8.55 2.27 11.83
N LEU A 17 -8.62 2.38 13.16
CA LEU A 17 -9.41 1.49 14.01
C LEU A 17 -10.89 1.52 13.63
N THR A 18 -11.46 2.72 13.49
CA THR A 18 -12.88 2.88 13.13
C THR A 18 -13.19 2.26 11.77
N ILE A 19 -12.34 2.55 10.77
CA ILE A 19 -12.46 1.97 9.43
C ILE A 19 -12.38 0.44 9.47
N LEU A 20 -11.43 -0.11 10.23
CA LEU A 20 -11.26 -1.56 10.35
C LEU A 20 -12.45 -2.23 11.05
N LEU A 21 -12.99 -1.65 12.12
CA LEU A 21 -14.18 -2.14 12.81
C LEU A 21 -15.41 -2.12 11.89
N ILE A 22 -15.58 -1.05 11.11
CA ILE A 22 -16.64 -0.98 10.08
C ILE A 22 -16.44 -2.08 9.04
N SER A 23 -15.21 -2.30 8.57
CA SER A 23 -14.90 -3.38 7.62
C SER A 23 -15.14 -4.78 8.19
N VAL A 24 -14.86 -5.01 9.48
CA VAL A 24 -15.21 -6.25 10.18
C VAL A 24 -16.72 -6.45 10.24
N ALA A 25 -17.49 -5.40 10.54
CA ALA A 25 -18.95 -5.48 10.54
C ALA A 25 -19.52 -5.78 9.14
N VAL A 26 -18.99 -5.12 8.11
CA VAL A 26 -19.34 -5.39 6.70
C VAL A 26 -18.98 -6.83 6.32
N PHE A 27 -17.80 -7.30 6.73
CA PHE A 27 -17.36 -8.67 6.52
C PHE A 27 -18.32 -9.67 7.18
N ALA A 28 -18.67 -9.48 8.46
CA ALA A 28 -19.58 -10.37 9.18
C ALA A 28 -20.95 -10.46 8.51
N ASN A 29 -21.51 -9.32 8.09
CA ASN A 29 -22.79 -9.27 7.40
C ASN A 29 -22.75 -10.02 6.05
N ARG A 30 -21.67 -9.87 5.28
CA ARG A 30 -21.50 -10.57 3.99
C ARG A 30 -21.19 -12.05 4.15
N LEU A 31 -20.39 -12.41 5.14
CA LEU A 31 -20.09 -13.81 5.43
C LEU A 31 -21.37 -14.56 5.81
N ARG A 32 -22.27 -13.92 6.58
CA ARG A 32 -23.56 -14.50 6.94
C ARG A 32 -24.42 -14.86 5.72
N SER A 33 -24.38 -14.09 4.64
CA SER A 33 -25.19 -14.38 3.44
C SER A 33 -24.74 -15.61 2.64
N VAL A 34 -23.47 -16.02 2.78
CA VAL A 34 -22.92 -17.19 2.07
C VAL A 34 -22.52 -18.31 3.02
N TYR A 35 -22.78 -18.14 4.33
CA TYR A 35 -22.26 -19.01 5.37
C TYR A 35 -22.61 -20.47 5.10
N ASP A 36 -23.86 -20.78 4.78
CA ASP A 36 -24.30 -22.16 4.60
C ASP A 36 -23.68 -22.86 3.38
N THR A 37 -23.16 -22.10 2.42
CA THR A 37 -22.52 -22.63 1.20
C THR A 37 -21.04 -22.95 1.35
N LEU A 38 -20.40 -22.50 2.44
CA LEU A 38 -18.95 -22.65 2.65
C LEU A 38 -18.62 -23.95 3.41
N THR A 39 -17.48 -24.55 3.08
CA THR A 39 -16.92 -25.67 3.86
C THR A 39 -16.59 -25.26 5.29
N GLU A 40 -16.59 -26.20 6.22
CA GLU A 40 -16.27 -25.93 7.63
C GLU A 40 -14.87 -25.34 7.82
N ASN A 41 -13.89 -25.83 7.06
CA ASN A 41 -12.52 -25.30 7.08
C ASN A 41 -12.44 -23.87 6.56
N THR A 42 -13.14 -23.57 5.46
CA THR A 42 -13.21 -22.20 4.92
C THR A 42 -13.87 -21.24 5.91
N LYS A 43 -14.95 -21.66 6.59
CA LYS A 43 -15.60 -20.86 7.64
C LYS A 43 -14.62 -20.53 8.76
N LYS A 44 -13.93 -21.53 9.29
CA LYS A 44 -12.95 -21.38 10.38
C LYS A 44 -11.77 -20.50 9.96
N ALA A 45 -11.28 -20.64 8.73
CA ALA A 45 -10.23 -19.77 8.19
C ALA A 45 -10.68 -18.31 8.13
N LEU A 46 -11.84 -18.04 7.52
CA LEU A 46 -12.39 -16.69 7.38
C LEU A 46 -12.67 -16.02 8.74
N ILE A 47 -13.21 -16.76 9.71
CA ILE A 47 -13.42 -16.24 11.07
C ILE A 47 -12.08 -15.94 11.76
N SER A 48 -11.10 -16.85 11.64
CA SER A 48 -9.78 -16.65 12.26
C SER A 48 -9.04 -15.47 11.65
N PHE A 49 -9.20 -15.22 10.36
CA PHE A 49 -8.68 -14.02 9.70
C PHE A 49 -9.38 -12.73 10.14
N ALA A 50 -10.70 -12.75 10.34
CA ALA A 50 -11.39 -11.59 10.91
C ALA A 50 -10.94 -11.30 12.34
N MET A 51 -10.71 -12.35 13.15
CA MET A 51 -10.13 -12.23 14.49
C MET A 51 -8.71 -11.67 14.47
N SER A 52 -7.88 -12.09 13.52
CA SER A 52 -6.54 -11.51 13.35
C SER A 52 -6.62 -10.02 13.01
N GLY A 53 -7.57 -9.61 12.16
CA GLY A 53 -7.84 -8.20 11.91
C GLY A 53 -8.23 -7.41 13.16
N ILE A 54 -9.07 -7.98 14.04
CA ILE A 54 -9.43 -7.34 15.32
C ILE A 54 -8.20 -7.21 16.23
N PHE A 55 -7.38 -8.25 16.37
CA PHE A 55 -6.18 -8.18 17.19
C PHE A 55 -5.14 -7.21 16.63
N LEU A 56 -5.01 -7.15 15.30
CA LEU A 56 -4.17 -6.16 14.63
C LEU A 56 -4.63 -4.74 14.93
N ALA A 57 -5.95 -4.51 15.04
CA ALA A 57 -6.53 -3.22 15.41
C ALA A 57 -6.18 -2.77 16.84
N MET A 58 -5.93 -3.72 17.75
CA MET A 58 -5.61 -3.41 19.15
C MET A 58 -4.15 -3.01 19.36
N ILE A 59 -3.23 -3.48 18.51
CA ILE A 59 -1.80 -3.11 18.52
C ILE A 59 -1.59 -1.59 18.52
N PRO A 60 -2.05 -0.82 17.52
CA PRO A 60 -1.86 0.63 17.44
C PRO A 60 -2.49 1.38 18.62
N LEU A 61 -3.73 1.00 18.97
CA LEU A 61 -4.47 1.59 20.08
C LEU A 61 -3.70 1.44 21.41
N GLN A 62 -3.11 0.27 21.63
CA GLN A 62 -2.35 -0.01 22.84
C GLN A 62 -0.95 0.57 22.80
N ALA A 63 -0.33 0.70 21.62
CA ALA A 63 0.93 1.42 21.47
C ALA A 63 0.81 2.88 21.94
N ILE A 64 -0.34 3.51 21.67
CA ILE A 64 -0.66 4.87 22.13
C ILE A 64 -0.91 4.94 23.64
N LEU A 65 -1.66 4.00 24.21
CA LEU A 65 -2.09 4.06 25.62
C LEU A 65 -1.03 3.50 26.58
N ASN A 66 -0.47 2.33 26.26
CA ASN A 66 0.56 1.66 27.05
C ASN A 66 1.40 0.73 26.15
N PRO A 67 2.59 1.19 25.69
CA PRO A 67 3.45 0.43 24.78
C PRO A 67 3.82 -0.97 25.26
N ARG A 68 3.84 -1.21 26.58
CA ARG A 68 4.18 -2.52 27.14
C ARG A 68 3.09 -3.58 26.92
N LEU A 69 1.86 -3.17 26.66
CA LEU A 69 0.75 -4.09 26.39
C LEU A 69 0.66 -4.51 24.92
N VAL A 70 1.40 -3.86 24.02
CA VAL A 70 1.46 -4.20 22.60
C VAL A 70 1.88 -5.67 22.39
N SER A 71 2.82 -6.16 23.20
CA SER A 71 3.30 -7.56 23.15
C SER A 71 2.28 -8.61 23.57
N LEU A 72 1.11 -8.22 24.10
CA LEU A 72 -0.01 -9.15 24.30
C LEU A 72 -0.83 -9.36 23.03
N TRP A 73 -0.97 -8.34 22.19
CA TRP A 73 -1.84 -8.37 21.01
C TRP A 73 -1.14 -8.96 19.78
N LEU A 74 0.17 -8.81 19.71
CA LEU A 74 1.02 -9.40 18.67
C LEU A 74 0.92 -10.93 18.55
N PRO A 75 1.07 -11.72 19.63
CA PRO A 75 0.91 -13.17 19.54
C PRO A 75 -0.54 -13.55 19.20
N ALA A 76 -1.55 -12.82 19.70
CA ALA A 76 -2.95 -13.09 19.37
C ALA A 76 -3.23 -12.90 17.87
N PHE A 77 -2.71 -11.81 17.29
CA PHE A 77 -2.75 -11.55 15.85
C PHE A 77 -2.06 -12.67 15.05
N LEU A 78 -0.81 -13.01 15.37
CA LEU A 78 -0.06 -14.01 14.62
C LEU A 78 -0.66 -15.41 14.76
N CYS A 79 -1.09 -15.82 15.96
CA CYS A 79 -1.71 -17.12 16.18
C CYS A 79 -3.01 -17.26 15.40
N SER A 80 -3.90 -16.26 15.44
CA SER A 80 -5.15 -16.30 14.67
C SER A 80 -4.92 -16.29 13.16
N LEU A 81 -3.86 -15.61 12.69
CA LEU A 81 -3.45 -15.65 11.29
C LEU A 81 -2.93 -17.03 10.87
N ILE A 82 -2.05 -17.64 11.67
CA ILE A 82 -1.54 -19.00 11.42
C ILE A 82 -2.69 -20.02 11.45
N ILE A 83 -3.63 -19.90 12.38
CA ILE A 83 -4.82 -20.77 12.42
C ILE A 83 -5.65 -20.61 11.14
N SER A 84 -5.80 -19.39 10.64
CA SER A 84 -6.45 -19.14 9.34
C SER A 84 -5.72 -19.87 8.21
N GLU A 85 -4.40 -19.76 8.16
CA GLU A 85 -3.57 -20.42 7.13
C GLU A 85 -3.61 -21.95 7.23
N LEU A 86 -3.53 -22.51 8.43
CA LEU A 86 -3.59 -23.96 8.67
C LEU A 86 -4.90 -24.57 8.17
N HIS A 87 -6.02 -23.89 8.40
CA HIS A 87 -7.33 -24.33 7.91
C HIS A 87 -7.48 -24.27 6.39
N LEU A 88 -6.67 -23.45 5.70
CA LEU A 88 -6.60 -23.44 4.23
C LEU A 88 -5.56 -24.41 3.68
N PHE A 89 -4.52 -24.68 4.45
CA PHE A 89 -3.35 -25.43 4.02
C PHE A 89 -3.57 -26.94 4.08
N SER A 90 -4.23 -27.45 5.13
CA SER A 90 -4.33 -28.88 5.36
C SER A 90 -5.77 -29.33 5.54
N GLU A 91 -6.13 -30.46 4.94
CA GLU A 91 -7.37 -31.20 5.26
C GLU A 91 -7.18 -32.15 6.45
N SER A 92 -5.93 -32.41 6.84
CA SER A 92 -5.61 -33.32 7.95
C SER A 92 -5.91 -32.69 9.29
N ARG A 93 -6.88 -33.27 10.01
CA ARG A 93 -7.25 -32.85 11.36
C ARG A 93 -6.05 -32.83 12.31
N THR A 94 -5.12 -33.78 12.19
CA THR A 94 -3.93 -33.87 13.04
C THR A 94 -3.00 -32.68 12.84
N VAL A 95 -2.80 -32.26 11.59
CA VAL A 95 -1.95 -31.10 11.26
C VAL A 95 -2.60 -29.81 11.74
N ILE A 96 -3.90 -29.63 11.51
CA ILE A 96 -4.65 -28.46 11.98
C ILE A 96 -4.60 -28.35 13.51
N VAL A 97 -4.96 -29.42 14.22
CA VAL A 97 -5.03 -29.43 15.68
C VAL A 97 -3.63 -29.28 16.29
N GLY A 98 -2.64 -30.02 15.79
CA GLY A 98 -1.27 -29.93 16.25
C GLY A 98 -0.67 -28.54 16.02
N GLY A 99 -0.80 -27.99 14.81
CA GLY A 99 -0.32 -26.64 14.48
C GLY A 99 -1.01 -25.55 15.28
N THR A 100 -2.33 -25.68 15.49
CA THR A 100 -3.10 -24.76 16.35
C THR A 100 -2.61 -24.82 17.79
N ALA A 101 -2.44 -26.02 18.36
CA ALA A 101 -1.97 -26.20 19.72
C ALA A 101 -0.57 -25.62 19.93
N VAL A 102 0.36 -25.87 19.00
CA VAL A 102 1.72 -25.31 19.05
C VAL A 102 1.68 -23.78 18.98
N SER A 103 0.95 -23.21 18.01
CA SER A 103 0.85 -21.76 17.84
C SER A 103 0.27 -21.09 19.08
N VAL A 104 -0.85 -21.61 19.59
CA VAL A 104 -1.49 -21.10 20.81
C VAL A 104 -0.59 -21.25 22.03
N SER A 105 0.13 -22.36 22.18
CA SER A 105 1.07 -22.56 23.30
C SER A 105 2.20 -21.54 23.28
N ILE A 106 2.78 -21.25 22.11
CA ILE A 106 3.78 -20.18 21.95
C ILE A 106 3.15 -18.82 22.29
N GLY A 107 1.95 -18.54 21.78
CA GLY A 107 1.25 -17.29 22.06
C GLY A 107 0.95 -17.08 23.55
N ILE A 108 0.53 -18.12 24.26
CA ILE A 108 0.31 -18.09 25.71
C ILE A 108 1.64 -17.86 26.45
N ALA A 109 2.72 -18.54 26.05
CA ALA A 109 4.03 -18.36 26.67
C ALA A 109 4.55 -16.91 26.51
N VAL A 110 4.38 -16.30 25.32
CA VAL A 110 4.71 -14.88 25.08
C VAL A 110 3.82 -13.94 25.92
N ALA A 111 2.53 -14.25 26.05
CA ALA A 111 1.61 -13.45 26.86
C ALA A 111 1.97 -13.50 28.36
N ILE A 112 2.30 -14.69 28.87
CA ILE A 112 2.73 -14.88 30.27
C ILE A 112 4.02 -14.09 30.52
N GLU A 113 5.05 -14.23 29.68
CA GLU A 113 6.29 -13.48 29.85
C GLU A 113 6.04 -11.96 29.78
N THR A 114 5.16 -11.51 28.88
CA THR A 114 4.77 -10.10 28.80
C THR A 114 4.18 -9.59 30.11
N ILE A 115 3.25 -10.34 30.72
CA ILE A 115 2.64 -9.96 32.01
C ILE A 115 3.70 -9.96 33.12
N LEU A 116 4.56 -10.98 33.18
CA LEU A 116 5.64 -11.05 34.17
C LEU A 116 6.61 -9.87 34.03
N ARG A 117 6.91 -9.44 32.80
CA ARG A 117 7.76 -8.28 32.50
C ARG A 117 7.15 -6.93 32.91
N LEU A 118 5.85 -6.86 33.19
CA LEU A 118 5.25 -5.67 33.79
C LEU A 118 5.66 -5.51 35.27
N GLN A 119 6.04 -6.60 35.92
CA GLN A 119 6.33 -6.65 37.36
C GLN A 119 7.82 -6.83 37.66
N ILE A 120 8.56 -7.51 36.78
CA ILE A 120 9.96 -7.90 36.99
C ILE A 120 10.74 -7.68 35.69
N ASP A 121 11.90 -7.02 35.75
CA ASP A 121 12.77 -6.87 34.58
C ASP A 121 13.43 -8.21 34.22
N LEU A 122 12.78 -8.94 33.30
CA LEU A 122 13.28 -10.18 32.70
C LEU A 122 13.81 -9.92 31.29
N PHE A 123 14.90 -10.62 30.94
CA PHE A 123 15.38 -10.66 29.56
C PHE A 123 14.31 -11.33 28.67
N PRO A 124 13.84 -10.68 27.58
CA PRO A 124 12.67 -11.10 26.81
C PRO A 124 12.96 -12.26 25.83
N ALA A 125 13.51 -13.36 26.33
CA ALA A 125 13.90 -14.49 25.49
C ALA A 125 12.68 -15.17 24.85
N VAL A 126 11.60 -15.40 25.60
CA VAL A 126 10.42 -16.12 25.10
C VAL A 126 9.65 -15.26 24.10
N LEU A 127 9.60 -13.95 24.31
CA LEU A 127 8.95 -12.97 23.46
C LEU A 127 9.70 -12.85 22.13
N ILE A 128 11.03 -12.70 22.16
CA ILE A 128 11.83 -12.60 20.93
C ILE A 128 11.73 -13.90 20.13
N VAL A 129 12.04 -15.04 20.76
CA VAL A 129 12.06 -16.34 20.07
C VAL A 129 10.66 -16.75 19.62
N GLY A 130 9.66 -16.58 20.50
CA GLY A 130 8.26 -16.94 20.24
C GLY A 130 7.64 -16.11 19.12
N LEU A 131 7.74 -14.77 19.18
CA LEU A 131 7.21 -13.90 18.11
C LEU A 131 7.94 -14.12 16.79
N SER A 132 9.26 -14.31 16.81
CA SER A 132 10.03 -14.61 15.60
C SER A 132 9.60 -15.94 14.98
N SER A 133 9.35 -16.96 15.82
CA SER A 133 8.88 -18.28 15.37
C SER A 133 7.49 -18.20 14.75
N LEU A 134 6.55 -17.48 15.39
CA LEU A 134 5.20 -17.27 14.86
C LEU A 134 5.24 -16.47 13.55
N LEU A 135 6.04 -15.40 13.48
CA LEU A 135 6.17 -14.59 12.28
C LEU A 135 6.77 -15.38 11.12
N LEU A 136 7.81 -16.19 11.39
CA LEU A 136 8.42 -17.08 10.40
C LEU A 136 7.41 -18.13 9.92
N ALA A 137 6.66 -18.74 10.83
CA ALA A 137 5.62 -19.71 10.50
C ALA A 137 4.54 -19.10 9.61
N ALA A 138 4.01 -17.93 9.97
CA ALA A 138 3.01 -17.20 9.16
C ALA A 138 3.57 -16.84 7.77
N THR A 139 4.83 -16.41 7.70
CA THR A 139 5.47 -16.07 6.41
C THR A 139 5.64 -17.30 5.51
N ILE A 140 6.10 -18.42 6.08
CA ILE A 140 6.31 -19.67 5.33
C ILE A 140 4.98 -20.26 4.87
N LEU A 141 3.99 -20.34 5.76
CA LEU A 141 2.66 -20.86 5.45
C LEU A 141 1.94 -19.98 4.42
N GLY A 142 1.93 -18.66 4.63
CA GLY A 142 1.36 -17.69 3.69
C GLY A 142 2.03 -17.76 2.32
N GLY A 143 3.37 -17.78 2.26
CA GLY A 143 4.12 -17.90 1.00
C GLY A 143 3.87 -19.23 0.28
N TYR A 144 3.77 -20.32 1.04
CA TYR A 144 3.43 -21.64 0.48
C TYR A 144 1.99 -21.68 -0.03
N LEU A 145 1.03 -21.09 0.69
CA LEU A 145 -0.38 -21.02 0.28
C LEU A 145 -0.54 -20.21 -1.01
N VAL A 146 0.18 -19.09 -1.15
CA VAL A 146 0.21 -18.32 -2.40
C VAL A 146 0.72 -19.16 -3.56
N LYS A 147 1.75 -19.98 -3.32
CA LYS A 147 2.35 -20.84 -4.35
C LYS A 147 1.43 -22.01 -4.75
N THR A 148 0.76 -22.64 -3.79
CA THR A 148 -0.01 -23.86 -4.01
C THR A 148 -1.45 -23.61 -4.41
N ASN A 149 -2.11 -22.65 -3.75
CA ASN A 149 -3.49 -22.26 -3.98
C ASN A 149 -3.58 -20.72 -4.08
N PRO A 150 -3.10 -20.13 -5.20
CA PRO A 150 -3.17 -18.70 -5.41
C PRO A 150 -4.64 -18.28 -5.48
N SER A 151 -5.07 -17.54 -4.46
CA SER A 151 -6.39 -16.93 -4.37
C SER A 151 -6.23 -15.51 -3.86
N PRO A 152 -7.20 -14.62 -4.13
CA PRO A 152 -7.17 -13.27 -3.56
C PRO A 152 -7.01 -13.26 -2.04
N PHE A 153 -7.59 -14.25 -1.36
CA PHE A 153 -7.53 -14.36 0.09
C PHE A 153 -6.13 -14.76 0.56
N THR A 154 -5.51 -15.79 -0.05
CA THR A 154 -4.16 -16.24 0.31
C THR A 154 -3.09 -15.20 -0.01
N VAL A 155 -3.22 -14.50 -1.15
CA VAL A 155 -2.35 -13.37 -1.50
C VAL A 155 -2.52 -12.21 -0.51
N SER A 156 -3.75 -11.89 -0.12
CA SER A 156 -4.01 -10.82 0.86
C SER A 156 -3.45 -11.11 2.24
N ILE A 157 -3.55 -12.36 2.71
CA ILE A 157 -2.92 -12.82 3.95
C ILE A 157 -1.41 -12.61 3.87
N PHE A 158 -0.77 -13.06 2.79
CA PHE A 158 0.67 -12.93 2.64
C PHE A 158 1.13 -11.47 2.55
N VAL A 159 0.44 -10.63 1.78
CA VAL A 159 0.71 -9.19 1.71
C VAL A 159 0.56 -8.53 3.08
N LEU A 160 -0.46 -8.91 3.86
CA LEU A 160 -0.64 -8.42 5.22
C LEU A 160 0.55 -8.80 6.12
N VAL A 161 1.04 -10.04 6.05
CA VAL A 161 2.24 -10.47 6.80
C VAL A 161 3.44 -9.62 6.41
N LEU A 162 3.68 -9.39 5.11
CA LEU A 162 4.82 -8.60 4.64
C LEU A 162 4.77 -7.14 5.12
N VAL A 163 3.62 -6.49 5.03
CA VAL A 163 3.44 -5.11 5.51
C VAL A 163 3.59 -5.04 7.03
N PHE A 164 3.06 -6.04 7.72
CA PHE A 164 3.20 -6.15 9.16
C PHE A 164 4.65 -6.35 9.61
N ILE A 165 5.47 -7.11 8.87
CA ILE A 165 6.91 -7.24 9.17
C ILE A 165 7.59 -5.87 9.20
N GLY A 166 7.33 -5.02 8.19
CA GLY A 166 7.89 -3.66 8.16
C GLY A 166 7.44 -2.81 9.36
N THR A 167 6.16 -2.92 9.72
CA THR A 167 5.59 -2.24 10.90
C THR A 167 6.23 -2.75 12.19
N TRP A 168 6.41 -4.06 12.33
CA TRP A 168 7.02 -4.72 13.48
C TRP A 168 8.47 -4.32 13.68
N ILE A 169 9.27 -4.31 12.60
CA ILE A 169 10.67 -3.84 12.65
C ILE A 169 10.70 -2.38 13.12
N SER A 170 9.86 -1.51 12.55
CA SER A 170 9.79 -0.10 12.97
C SER A 170 9.38 0.06 14.44
N ALA A 171 8.34 -0.66 14.88
CA ALA A 171 7.84 -0.60 16.25
C ALA A 171 8.84 -1.16 17.28
N SER A 172 9.54 -2.26 16.97
CA SER A 172 10.55 -2.87 17.83
C SER A 172 11.79 -1.99 18.03
N LEU A 173 12.11 -1.14 17.05
CA LEU A 173 13.15 -0.10 17.17
C LEU A 173 12.64 1.14 17.94
N GLY A 174 11.36 1.18 18.31
CA GLY A 174 10.73 2.31 18.99
C GLY A 174 10.43 3.50 18.08
N ASN A 175 10.62 3.36 16.76
CA ASN A 175 10.63 4.49 15.84
C ASN A 175 9.33 5.30 15.84
N VAL A 176 8.15 4.66 15.86
CA VAL A 176 6.86 5.39 15.81
C VAL A 176 6.54 6.09 17.13
N ALA A 177 6.98 5.53 18.27
CA ALA A 177 6.75 6.13 19.59
C ALA A 177 7.67 7.34 19.84
N THR A 178 8.89 7.30 19.31
CA THR A 178 9.86 8.40 19.40
C THR A 178 9.68 9.43 18.29
N ASN A 179 9.28 8.99 17.10
CA ASN A 179 9.10 9.79 15.88
C ASN A 179 7.65 9.58 15.35
N PRO A 180 6.65 10.28 15.94
CA PRO A 180 5.23 10.12 15.60
C PRO A 180 4.90 10.50 14.14
N GLU A 181 5.79 11.21 13.45
CA GLU A 181 5.71 11.52 12.02
C GLU A 181 5.65 10.27 11.11
N TYR A 182 6.10 9.11 11.61
CA TYR A 182 6.00 7.83 10.90
C TYR A 182 4.67 7.10 11.10
N PHE A 183 3.60 7.79 11.53
CA PHE A 183 2.27 7.21 11.79
C PHE A 183 1.71 6.37 10.63
N MET A 184 2.11 6.65 9.38
CA MET A 184 1.69 5.87 8.20
C MET A 184 2.15 4.40 8.26
N LEU A 185 3.29 4.11 8.90
CA LEU A 185 3.78 2.74 9.07
C LEU A 185 2.82 1.91 9.93
N GLU A 186 2.18 2.54 10.91
CA GLU A 186 1.20 1.90 11.78
C GLU A 186 -0.18 1.80 11.11
N ALA A 187 -0.58 2.85 10.37
CA ALA A 187 -1.86 2.89 9.67
C ALA A 187 -1.94 1.89 8.49
N ALA A 188 -0.86 1.72 7.72
CA ALA A 188 -0.85 0.91 6.51
C ALA A 188 -1.36 -0.54 6.67
N PRO A 189 -0.85 -1.36 7.62
CA PRO A 189 -1.35 -2.72 7.79
C PRO A 189 -2.85 -2.76 8.13
N LEU A 190 -3.33 -1.83 8.97
CA LEU A 190 -4.75 -1.74 9.36
C LEU A 190 -5.65 -1.45 8.17
N LEU A 191 -5.26 -0.51 7.31
CA LEU A 191 -6.05 -0.09 6.15
C LEU A 191 -6.04 -1.14 5.04
N ILE A 192 -4.94 -1.89 4.89
CA ILE A 192 -4.89 -3.05 4.00
C ILE A 192 -5.82 -4.15 4.52
N THR A 193 -5.76 -4.49 5.81
CA THR A 193 -6.70 -5.46 6.40
C THR A 193 -8.14 -4.99 6.25
N ALA A 194 -8.42 -3.71 6.47
CA ALA A 194 -9.74 -3.14 6.32
C ALA A 194 -10.22 -3.22 4.86
N ALA A 195 -9.34 -3.01 3.87
CA ALA A 195 -9.66 -3.15 2.46
C ALA A 195 -9.98 -4.61 2.12
N VAL A 196 -9.21 -5.58 2.62
CA VAL A 196 -9.44 -7.02 2.40
C VAL A 196 -10.78 -7.45 3.00
N LEU A 197 -11.04 -7.12 4.26
CA LEU A 197 -12.29 -7.47 4.95
C LEU A 197 -13.50 -6.76 4.30
N GLY A 198 -13.38 -5.47 4.00
CA GLY A 198 -14.46 -4.66 3.42
C GLY A 198 -14.81 -5.04 1.98
N THR A 199 -13.94 -5.77 1.28
CA THR A 199 -14.14 -6.23 -0.11
C THR A 199 -14.37 -7.74 -0.22
N ILE A 200 -14.58 -8.45 0.90
CA ILE A 200 -14.96 -9.87 0.86
C ILE A 200 -16.21 -10.07 -0.03
N LEU A 201 -16.20 -11.13 -0.83
CA LEU A 201 -17.23 -11.48 -1.83
C LEU A 201 -17.41 -10.44 -2.95
N ARG A 202 -16.50 -9.48 -3.09
CA ARG A 202 -16.44 -8.57 -4.24
C ARG A 202 -15.25 -8.93 -5.13
N PRO A 203 -15.19 -8.41 -6.36
CA PRO A 203 -14.02 -8.59 -7.21
C PRO A 203 -12.77 -8.10 -6.50
N TRP A 204 -11.77 -8.99 -6.39
CA TRP A 204 -10.56 -8.74 -5.61
C TRP A 204 -9.75 -7.53 -6.08
N ARG A 205 -9.89 -7.15 -7.36
CA ARG A 205 -9.32 -5.90 -7.91
C ARG A 205 -9.67 -4.68 -7.06
N LEU A 206 -10.81 -4.70 -6.36
CA LEU A 206 -11.24 -3.61 -5.48
C LEU A 206 -10.40 -3.52 -4.20
N ILE A 207 -9.72 -4.59 -3.76
CA ILE A 207 -8.85 -4.55 -2.57
C ILE A 207 -7.80 -3.44 -2.73
N ILE A 208 -7.13 -3.41 -3.89
CA ILE A 208 -6.08 -2.44 -4.19
C ILE A 208 -6.64 -1.02 -4.20
N SER A 209 -7.71 -0.80 -4.96
CA SER A 209 -8.37 0.50 -5.08
C SER A 209 -8.89 1.03 -3.74
N VAL A 210 -9.49 0.16 -2.93
CA VAL A 210 -9.97 0.52 -1.59
C VAL A 210 -8.79 0.78 -0.65
N ALA A 211 -7.71 -0.01 -0.69
CA ALA A 211 -6.54 0.22 0.16
C ALA A 211 -5.88 1.59 -0.13
N VAL A 212 -5.66 1.92 -1.41
CA VAL A 212 -5.13 3.24 -1.83
C VAL A 212 -6.08 4.36 -1.39
N PHE A 213 -7.39 4.16 -1.57
CA PHE A 213 -8.39 5.16 -1.17
C PHE A 213 -8.38 5.42 0.34
N LEU A 214 -8.37 4.36 1.14
CA LEU A 214 -8.31 4.44 2.61
C LEU A 214 -7.00 5.08 3.09
N LEU A 215 -5.85 4.69 2.51
CA LEU A 215 -4.55 5.30 2.79
C LEU A 215 -4.57 6.81 2.53
N GLY A 216 -5.12 7.24 1.39
CA GLY A 216 -5.22 8.65 1.05
C GLY A 216 -6.08 9.43 2.05
N ILE A 217 -7.27 8.91 2.39
CA ILE A 217 -8.16 9.56 3.36
C ILE A 217 -7.52 9.68 4.74
N VAL A 218 -6.92 8.60 5.24
CA VAL A 218 -6.27 8.63 6.56
C VAL A 218 -5.11 9.61 6.56
N THR A 219 -4.26 9.59 5.54
CA THR A 219 -3.13 10.53 5.41
C THR A 219 -3.63 11.98 5.37
N ALA A 220 -4.64 12.28 4.56
CA ALA A 220 -5.22 13.61 4.48
C ALA A 220 -5.76 14.08 5.84
N ILE A 221 -6.66 13.31 6.45
CA ILE A 221 -7.31 13.73 7.71
C ILE A 221 -6.28 13.86 8.84
N SER A 222 -5.35 12.91 8.96
CA SER A 222 -4.34 12.89 10.01
C SER A 222 -3.33 14.03 9.92
N ILE A 223 -3.02 14.56 8.73
CA ILE A 223 -2.09 15.69 8.58
C ILE A 223 -2.84 17.03 8.53
N VAL A 224 -3.97 17.10 7.80
CA VAL A 224 -4.72 18.34 7.58
C VAL A 224 -5.32 18.89 8.87
N ILE A 225 -5.88 18.04 9.75
CA ILE A 225 -6.48 18.53 11.00
C ILE A 225 -5.42 19.19 11.91
N PRO A 226 -4.28 18.53 12.24
CA PRO A 226 -3.24 19.17 13.03
C PRO A 226 -2.66 20.42 12.34
N ALA A 227 -2.46 20.40 11.02
CA ALA A 227 -1.95 21.56 10.28
C ALA A 227 -2.90 22.76 10.30
N ALA A 228 -4.21 22.51 10.19
CA ALA A 228 -5.23 23.54 10.29
C ALA A 228 -5.28 24.17 11.69
N ILE A 229 -5.13 23.36 12.75
CA ILE A 229 -5.04 23.84 14.14
C ILE A 229 -3.76 24.67 14.35
N ALA A 230 -2.65 24.24 13.74
CA ALA A 230 -1.35 24.91 13.83
C ALA A 230 -1.27 26.24 13.05
N GLY A 231 -2.16 26.42 12.06
CA GLY A 231 -2.20 27.56 11.14
C GLY A 231 -1.35 27.40 9.88
N ASP A 232 -0.84 26.20 9.59
CA ASP A 232 0.11 25.94 8.50
C ASP A 232 -0.63 25.70 7.17
N VAL A 233 -1.04 26.82 6.55
CA VAL A 233 -1.84 26.80 5.31
C VAL A 233 -1.18 26.05 4.17
N THR A 234 0.13 26.20 4.07
CA THR A 234 0.97 25.55 3.05
C THR A 234 0.90 24.02 3.14
N ILE A 235 0.94 23.47 4.36
CA ILE A 235 0.92 22.02 4.58
C ILE A 235 -0.43 21.43 4.19
N TRP A 236 -1.53 21.98 4.73
CA TRP A 236 -2.83 21.33 4.51
C TRP A 236 -3.31 21.47 3.06
N ILE A 237 -3.07 22.59 2.37
CA ILE A 237 -3.43 22.73 0.95
C ILE A 237 -2.63 21.76 0.09
N TYR A 238 -1.31 21.64 0.33
CA TYR A 238 -0.47 20.71 -0.40
C TYR A 238 -0.93 19.25 -0.21
N VAL A 239 -1.17 18.83 1.04
CA VAL A 239 -1.63 17.48 1.35
C VAL A 239 -2.98 17.17 0.68
N ILE A 240 -3.95 18.10 0.71
CA ILE A 240 -5.23 17.90 0.03
C ILE A 240 -5.03 17.72 -1.48
N CYS A 241 -4.22 18.56 -2.12
CA CYS A 241 -3.97 18.46 -3.56
C CYS A 241 -3.22 17.19 -3.95
N ALA A 242 -2.19 16.80 -3.19
CA ALA A 242 -1.42 15.59 -3.42
C ALA A 242 -2.27 14.33 -3.21
N VAL A 243 -3.04 14.26 -2.12
CA VAL A 243 -3.97 13.16 -1.88
C VAL A 243 -5.06 13.11 -2.95
N PHE A 244 -5.65 14.24 -3.35
CA PHE A 244 -6.60 14.29 -4.45
C PHE A 244 -6.00 13.70 -5.74
N ALA A 245 -4.78 14.09 -6.10
CA ALA A 245 -4.09 13.58 -7.28
C ALA A 245 -3.82 12.08 -7.18
N GLY A 246 -3.40 11.58 -6.01
CA GLY A 246 -3.23 10.15 -5.76
C GLY A 246 -4.53 9.37 -5.84
N LEU A 247 -5.62 9.91 -5.27
CA LEU A 247 -6.96 9.32 -5.34
C LEU A 247 -7.54 9.34 -6.76
N ALA A 248 -7.19 10.33 -7.59
CA ALA A 248 -7.58 10.38 -8.99
C ALA A 248 -7.07 9.18 -9.80
N CYS A 249 -5.91 8.61 -9.44
CA CYS A 249 -5.39 7.38 -10.05
C CYS A 249 -6.29 6.16 -9.83
N VAL A 250 -7.10 6.14 -8.76
CA VAL A 250 -8.01 5.02 -8.44
C VAL A 250 -9.13 4.87 -9.48
N PHE A 251 -9.54 5.96 -10.13
CA PHE A 251 -10.64 5.96 -11.10
C PHE A 251 -10.35 5.05 -12.30
N PRO A 252 -9.24 5.25 -13.06
CA PRO A 252 -8.89 4.35 -14.15
C PRO A 252 -8.34 3.00 -13.67
N LEU A 253 -7.83 2.90 -12.43
CA LEU A 253 -7.17 1.69 -11.93
C LEU A 253 -8.06 0.44 -12.00
N ASN A 254 -9.32 0.56 -11.56
CA ASN A 254 -10.26 -0.56 -11.59
C ASN A 254 -10.51 -1.11 -13.01
N TYR A 255 -10.52 -0.23 -14.02
CA TYR A 255 -10.63 -0.63 -15.42
C TYR A 255 -9.43 -1.46 -15.85
N PHE A 256 -8.22 -0.94 -15.61
CA PHE A 256 -7.00 -1.58 -16.08
C PHE A 256 -6.72 -2.89 -15.35
N ILE A 257 -7.04 -2.99 -14.06
CA ILE A 257 -6.96 -4.28 -13.35
C ILE A 257 -7.97 -5.26 -13.96
N LYS A 258 -9.24 -4.86 -14.19
CA LYS A 258 -10.24 -5.74 -14.83
C LYS A 258 -9.74 -6.22 -16.19
N GLN A 259 -9.24 -5.32 -17.04
CA GLN A 259 -8.69 -5.67 -18.35
C GLN A 259 -7.48 -6.61 -18.26
N ALA A 260 -6.57 -6.39 -17.32
CA ALA A 260 -5.41 -7.26 -17.11
C ALA A 260 -5.85 -8.70 -16.78
N LEU A 261 -6.89 -8.84 -15.96
CA LEU A 261 -7.41 -10.13 -15.54
C LEU A 261 -8.22 -10.84 -16.62
N ASP A 262 -9.08 -10.10 -17.31
CA ASP A 262 -9.99 -10.67 -18.30
C ASP A 262 -9.26 -11.05 -19.59
N THR A 263 -8.22 -10.27 -19.97
CA THR A 263 -7.52 -10.46 -21.26
C THR A 263 -6.15 -11.11 -21.13
N GLY A 264 -5.57 -11.14 -19.92
CA GLY A 264 -4.18 -11.57 -19.71
C GLY A 264 -3.13 -10.68 -20.38
N THR A 265 -3.53 -9.54 -20.95
CA THR A 265 -2.61 -8.65 -21.66
C THR A 265 -1.70 -7.90 -20.69
N ARG A 266 -0.45 -7.67 -21.10
CA ARG A 266 0.58 -7.06 -20.24
C ARG A 266 0.42 -5.56 -20.08
N THR A 267 -0.08 -4.84 -21.09
CA THR A 267 -0.23 -3.38 -21.02
C THR A 267 -1.13 -2.92 -19.87
N PRO A 268 -2.35 -3.46 -19.68
CA PRO A 268 -3.20 -3.07 -18.56
C PRO A 268 -2.59 -3.42 -17.20
N LEU A 269 -1.81 -4.52 -17.12
CA LEU A 269 -1.08 -4.88 -15.91
C LEU A 269 -0.05 -3.80 -15.55
N TYR A 270 0.82 -3.44 -16.50
CA TYR A 270 1.85 -2.42 -16.26
C TYR A 270 1.26 -1.04 -15.98
N THR A 271 0.21 -0.65 -16.69
CA THR A 271 -0.53 0.59 -16.40
C THR A 271 -1.13 0.57 -14.99
N SER A 272 -1.67 -0.57 -14.54
CA SER A 272 -2.19 -0.68 -13.17
C SER A 272 -1.08 -0.50 -12.13
N ILE A 273 0.09 -1.11 -12.36
CA ILE A 273 1.26 -0.94 -11.48
C ILE A 273 1.68 0.54 -11.45
N THR A 274 1.75 1.22 -12.59
CA THR A 274 2.07 2.66 -12.64
C THR A 274 1.09 3.48 -11.81
N LEU A 275 -0.23 3.26 -12.00
CA LEU A 275 -1.25 4.01 -11.27
C LEU A 275 -1.20 3.76 -9.76
N ILE A 276 -0.96 2.52 -9.32
CA ILE A 276 -0.79 2.18 -7.90
C ILE A 276 0.44 2.87 -7.34
N SER A 277 1.59 2.76 -8.01
CA SER A 277 2.84 3.37 -7.56
C SER A 277 2.74 4.88 -7.51
N VAL A 278 2.15 5.53 -8.52
CA VAL A 278 1.95 6.99 -8.53
C VAL A 278 0.98 7.43 -7.45
N ALA A 279 -0.09 6.68 -7.19
CA ALA A 279 -1.00 6.97 -6.10
C ALA A 279 -0.32 6.87 -4.74
N LEU A 280 0.42 5.78 -4.50
CA LEU A 280 1.18 5.59 -3.27
C LEU A 280 2.22 6.68 -3.10
N LEU A 281 2.99 7.00 -4.15
CA LEU A 281 3.99 8.07 -4.14
C LEU A 281 3.38 9.42 -3.77
N ALA A 282 2.26 9.81 -4.38
CA ALA A 282 1.61 11.08 -4.04
C ALA A 282 1.17 11.14 -2.57
N ILE A 283 0.66 10.02 -2.04
CA ILE A 283 0.21 9.92 -0.65
C ILE A 283 1.42 9.91 0.32
N THR A 284 2.41 9.04 0.12
CA THR A 284 3.60 8.94 0.99
C THR A 284 4.44 10.20 0.94
N HIS A 285 4.61 10.78 -0.24
CA HIS A 285 5.35 12.02 -0.42
C HIS A 285 4.64 13.20 0.24
N SER A 286 3.30 13.22 0.31
CA SER A 286 2.57 14.25 1.07
C SER A 286 2.92 14.24 2.56
N ASN A 287 3.15 13.05 3.14
CA ASN A 287 3.65 12.92 4.50
C ASN A 287 5.10 13.38 4.61
N ALA A 288 5.99 12.86 3.76
CA ALA A 288 7.41 13.22 3.75
C ALA A 288 7.64 14.73 3.60
N TRP A 289 6.87 15.39 2.73
CA TRP A 289 6.94 16.82 2.50
C TRP A 289 6.47 17.64 3.71
N SER A 290 5.41 17.18 4.39
CA SER A 290 4.91 17.82 5.62
C SER A 290 5.95 17.76 6.74
N ILE A 291 6.65 16.63 6.85
CA ILE A 291 7.77 16.43 7.79
C ILE A 291 8.93 17.35 7.43
N ALA A 292 9.31 17.40 6.16
CA ALA A 292 10.42 18.23 5.70
C ALA A 292 10.19 19.73 5.95
N LEU A 293 8.96 20.23 5.76
CA LEU A 293 8.63 21.61 6.08
C LEU A 293 8.67 21.89 7.58
N GLU A 294 8.18 20.98 8.41
CA GLU A 294 8.09 21.18 9.86
C GLU A 294 9.47 21.06 10.55
N MET A 295 10.27 20.07 10.11
CA MET A 295 11.60 19.79 10.66
C MET A 295 12.72 20.58 9.97
N GLY A 296 12.45 21.17 8.81
CA GLY A 296 13.42 21.88 7.97
C GLY A 296 14.43 20.98 7.26
N VAL A 297 14.29 19.65 7.39
CA VAL A 297 15.19 18.65 6.82
C VAL A 297 14.36 17.46 6.35
N TRP A 298 14.73 16.89 5.21
CA TRP A 298 14.11 15.68 4.69
C TRP A 298 14.50 14.43 5.45
N ASP A 299 13.53 13.56 5.69
CA ASP A 299 13.79 12.22 6.20
C ASP A 299 14.35 11.31 5.10
N ILE A 300 15.57 10.82 5.30
CA ILE A 300 16.32 9.99 4.35
C ILE A 300 15.58 8.66 4.07
N ASN A 301 14.95 8.06 5.08
CA ASN A 301 14.31 6.76 4.93
C ASN A 301 13.00 6.89 4.15
N LEU A 302 12.18 7.90 4.46
CA LEU A 302 10.95 8.18 3.71
C LEU A 302 11.25 8.58 2.26
N LEU A 303 12.30 9.39 2.03
CA LEU A 303 12.74 9.71 0.68
C LEU A 303 13.19 8.48 -0.10
N TYR A 304 13.88 7.53 0.55
CA TYR A 304 14.28 6.30 -0.13
C TYR A 304 13.07 5.42 -0.48
N VAL A 305 12.03 5.39 0.37
CA VAL A 305 10.77 4.72 0.05
C VAL A 305 10.09 5.38 -1.15
N ASP A 306 9.98 6.71 -1.16
CA ASP A 306 9.45 7.46 -2.31
C ASP A 306 10.26 7.17 -3.59
N TRP A 307 11.60 7.12 -3.49
CA TRP A 307 12.49 6.76 -4.61
C TRP A 307 12.19 5.37 -5.17
N VAL A 308 12.06 4.36 -4.30
CA VAL A 308 11.72 2.99 -4.71
C VAL A 308 10.38 2.98 -5.45
N ILE A 309 9.36 3.62 -4.89
CA ILE A 309 8.02 3.68 -5.50
C ILE A 309 8.07 4.42 -6.85
N GLY A 310 8.80 5.54 -6.94
CA GLY A 310 8.97 6.31 -8.16
C GLY A 310 9.69 5.56 -9.28
N VAL A 311 10.76 4.82 -8.95
CA VAL A 311 11.46 3.96 -9.92
C VAL A 311 10.51 2.88 -10.44
N VAL A 312 9.75 2.21 -9.57
CA VAL A 312 8.74 1.21 -9.99
C VAL A 312 7.67 1.83 -10.90
N ALA A 313 7.20 3.04 -10.60
CA ALA A 313 6.25 3.77 -11.43
C ALA A 313 6.80 4.03 -12.84
N VAL A 314 8.05 4.51 -12.95
CA VAL A 314 8.68 4.82 -14.25
C VAL A 314 8.95 3.57 -15.07
N LEU A 315 9.45 2.50 -14.45
CA LEU A 315 9.72 1.24 -15.15
C LEU A 315 8.42 0.62 -15.67
N SER A 316 7.38 0.54 -14.84
CA SER A 316 6.07 0.03 -15.25
C SER A 316 5.43 0.89 -16.35
N PHE A 317 5.56 2.23 -16.27
CA PHE A 317 5.06 3.13 -17.30
C PHE A 317 5.73 2.87 -18.66
N THR A 318 7.05 2.68 -18.63
CA THR A 318 7.84 2.41 -19.84
C THR A 318 7.55 1.02 -20.40
N LEU A 319 7.36 0.02 -19.52
CA LEU A 319 6.95 -1.33 -19.92
C LEU A 319 5.56 -1.35 -20.56
N SER A 320 4.62 -0.55 -20.05
CA SER A 320 3.29 -0.38 -20.66
C SER A 320 3.39 0.17 -22.09
N SER A 321 4.28 1.15 -22.30
CA SER A 321 4.56 1.70 -23.64
C SER A 321 5.21 0.65 -24.55
N ALA A 322 6.22 -0.07 -24.06
CA ALA A 322 6.92 -1.11 -24.82
C ALA A 322 5.98 -2.26 -25.23
N SER A 323 5.11 -2.72 -24.33
CA SER A 323 4.17 -3.81 -24.60
C SER A 323 3.09 -3.45 -25.62
N LEU A 324 2.86 -2.16 -25.90
CA LEU A 324 2.00 -1.71 -27.00
C LEU A 324 2.69 -1.70 -28.37
N LEU A 325 4.01 -1.68 -28.39
CA LEU A 325 4.79 -1.45 -29.61
C LEU A 325 5.46 -2.70 -30.14
N TYR A 326 5.94 -3.54 -29.23
CA TYR A 326 6.82 -4.65 -29.55
C TYR A 326 6.12 -5.99 -29.41
N ARG A 327 6.69 -7.02 -30.06
CA ARG A 327 6.26 -8.42 -29.87
C ARG A 327 6.64 -8.90 -28.47
N GLU A 328 6.04 -9.99 -28.03
CA GLU A 328 6.26 -10.54 -26.67
C GLU A 328 7.74 -10.86 -26.38
N GLU A 329 8.46 -11.44 -27.34
CA GLU A 329 9.89 -11.77 -27.20
C GLU A 329 10.76 -10.54 -26.94
N THR A 330 10.57 -9.48 -27.73
CA THR A 330 11.28 -8.20 -27.56
C THR A 330 10.86 -7.51 -26.26
N THR A 331 9.59 -7.66 -25.87
CA THR A 331 9.09 -7.14 -24.59
C THR A 331 9.76 -7.85 -23.42
N ASN A 332 9.96 -9.17 -23.47
CA ASN A 332 10.68 -9.92 -22.44
C ASN A 332 12.12 -9.42 -22.26
N LEU A 333 12.85 -9.23 -23.36
CA LEU A 333 14.21 -8.69 -23.30
C LEU A 333 14.24 -7.27 -22.72
N PHE A 334 13.23 -6.46 -23.03
CA PHE A 334 13.08 -5.12 -22.47
C PHE A 334 12.74 -5.16 -20.97
N ILE A 335 11.95 -6.14 -20.51
CA ILE A 335 11.70 -6.40 -19.08
C ILE A 335 13.02 -6.70 -18.38
N ASP A 336 13.82 -7.64 -18.89
CA ASP A 336 15.09 -8.01 -18.26
C ASP A 336 16.04 -6.82 -18.17
N GLY A 337 16.15 -6.02 -19.24
CA GLY A 337 16.96 -4.81 -19.27
C GLY A 337 16.47 -3.72 -18.32
N LEU A 338 15.16 -3.48 -18.25
CA LEU A 338 14.56 -2.49 -17.34
C LEU A 338 14.59 -2.94 -15.88
N VAL A 339 14.44 -4.23 -15.59
CA VAL A 339 14.60 -4.78 -14.24
C VAL A 339 16.04 -4.63 -13.79
N PHE A 340 17.03 -4.98 -14.63
CA PHE A 340 18.43 -4.77 -14.33
C PHE A 340 18.76 -3.29 -14.09
N GLY A 341 18.33 -2.40 -15.00
CA GLY A 341 18.52 -0.95 -14.86
C GLY A 341 17.82 -0.39 -13.63
N GLY A 342 16.62 -0.90 -13.32
CA GLY A 342 15.86 -0.57 -12.12
C GLY A 342 16.59 -0.93 -10.84
N VAL A 343 17.06 -2.18 -10.72
CA VAL A 343 17.85 -2.63 -9.57
C VAL A 343 19.10 -1.77 -9.40
N LEU A 344 19.80 -1.45 -10.50
CA LEU A 344 20.96 -0.57 -10.47
C LEU A 344 20.60 0.84 -9.95
N LEU A 345 19.50 1.44 -10.41
CA LEU A 345 19.00 2.74 -9.91
C LEU A 345 18.58 2.69 -8.44
N LEU A 346 18.03 1.58 -7.97
CA LEU A 346 17.70 1.39 -6.55
C LEU A 346 18.97 1.28 -5.70
N THR A 347 19.92 0.43 -6.11
CA THR A 347 21.18 0.22 -5.39
C THR A 347 22.04 1.48 -5.37
N LEU A 348 22.15 2.22 -6.49
CA LEU A 348 22.87 3.48 -6.55
C LEU A 348 22.10 4.63 -5.87
N GLY A 349 20.77 4.57 -5.81
CA GLY A 349 19.95 5.56 -5.10
C GLY A 349 20.22 5.62 -3.61
N HIS A 350 20.42 4.47 -2.96
CA HIS A 350 20.64 4.39 -1.52
C HIS A 350 21.80 5.25 -0.99
N PRO A 351 23.04 5.17 -1.52
CA PRO A 351 24.16 5.99 -1.05
C PRO A 351 23.98 7.49 -1.31
N PHE A 352 23.28 7.88 -2.38
CA PHE A 352 22.97 9.29 -2.67
C PHE A 352 21.96 9.86 -1.68
N VAL A 353 20.89 9.10 -1.39
CA VAL A 353 19.87 9.48 -0.40
C VAL A 353 20.49 9.51 1.01
N SER A 354 21.30 8.50 1.37
CA SER A 354 21.93 8.41 2.69
C SER A 354 22.98 9.47 2.96
N ALA A 355 23.59 10.06 1.93
CA ALA A 355 24.57 11.14 2.09
C ALA A 355 23.95 12.49 2.50
N GLY A 356 22.61 12.56 2.66
CA GLY A 356 21.89 13.80 3.00
C GLY A 356 21.98 14.87 1.92
N ARG A 357 22.56 14.53 0.76
CA ARG A 357 22.67 15.43 -0.38
C ARG A 357 21.46 15.14 -1.26
N TYR A 358 20.50 16.05 -1.28
CA TYR A 358 19.45 16.12 -2.30
C TYR A 358 20.03 16.48 -3.69
N GLN A 359 21.20 15.95 -4.02
CA GLN A 359 21.71 15.89 -5.38
C GLN A 359 21.26 14.55 -5.97
N LEU A 360 19.95 14.29 -5.93
CA LEU A 360 19.30 13.25 -6.75
C LEU A 360 19.29 13.63 -8.24
N GLN A 361 19.63 14.89 -8.56
CA GLN A 361 19.76 15.41 -9.92
C GLN A 361 20.50 14.46 -10.89
N PRO A 362 21.66 13.86 -10.53
CA PRO A 362 22.35 12.93 -11.43
C PRO A 362 21.60 11.61 -11.65
N LEU A 363 20.77 11.17 -10.68
CA LEU A 363 19.93 9.97 -10.79
C LEU A 363 18.60 10.25 -11.50
N TYR A 364 18.11 11.48 -11.45
CA TYR A 364 16.95 11.91 -12.24
C TYR A 364 17.26 12.00 -13.73
N VAL A 365 18.51 12.25 -14.13
CA VAL A 365 18.92 12.25 -15.55
C VAL A 365 18.64 10.91 -16.24
N PRO A 366 19.19 9.75 -15.80
CA PRO A 366 18.88 8.47 -16.43
C PRO A 366 17.39 8.13 -16.35
N LEU A 367 16.73 8.46 -15.23
CA LEU A 367 15.29 8.28 -15.08
C LEU A 367 14.49 9.09 -16.13
N SER A 368 14.90 10.32 -16.42
CA SER A 368 14.27 11.17 -17.43
C SER A 368 14.38 10.61 -18.84
N PHE A 369 15.50 9.95 -19.18
CA PHE A 369 15.64 9.23 -20.46
C PHE A 369 14.68 8.05 -20.57
N VAL A 370 14.51 7.29 -19.48
CA VAL A 370 13.54 6.18 -19.43
C VAL A 370 12.11 6.70 -19.58
N ILE A 371 11.75 7.78 -18.88
CA ILE A 371 10.46 8.46 -19.03
C ILE A 371 10.25 8.93 -20.47
N ALA A 372 11.25 9.58 -21.07
CA ALA A 372 11.18 10.08 -22.44
C ALA A 372 10.96 8.93 -23.44
N ALA A 373 11.63 7.79 -23.26
CA ALA A 373 11.41 6.60 -24.08
C ALA A 373 9.96 6.10 -23.97
N GLY A 374 9.42 6.03 -22.76
CA GLY A 374 8.01 5.69 -22.52
C GLY A 374 7.05 6.64 -23.23
N ILE A 375 7.27 7.96 -23.08
CA ILE A 375 6.47 9.02 -23.71
C ILE A 375 6.50 8.90 -25.24
N ILE A 376 7.68 8.76 -25.85
CA ILE A 376 7.83 8.62 -27.30
C ILE A 376 7.01 7.43 -27.80
N GLY A 377 7.05 6.32 -27.07
CA GLY A 377 6.28 5.15 -27.47
C GLY A 377 4.76 5.38 -27.42
N PHE A 378 4.25 6.05 -26.39
CA PHE A 378 2.84 6.43 -26.30
C PHE A 378 2.42 7.41 -27.41
N ILE A 379 3.27 8.38 -27.75
CA ILE A 379 3.03 9.31 -28.87
C ILE A 379 2.92 8.54 -30.19
N PHE A 380 3.79 7.55 -30.42
CA PHE A 380 3.75 6.75 -31.64
C PHE A 380 2.47 5.89 -31.74
N VAL A 381 2.00 5.30 -30.63
CA VAL A 381 0.72 4.60 -30.57
C VAL A 381 -0.43 5.55 -30.90
N ALA A 382 -0.44 6.74 -30.30
CA ALA A 382 -1.48 7.74 -30.55
C ALA A 382 -1.49 8.21 -32.02
N HIS A 383 -0.32 8.38 -32.64
CA HIS A 383 -0.20 8.70 -34.05
C HIS A 383 -0.79 7.61 -34.95
N LYS A 384 -0.54 6.33 -34.62
CA LYS A 384 -1.16 5.19 -35.31
C LYS A 384 -2.68 5.20 -35.18
N LEU A 385 -3.20 5.44 -33.97
CA LEU A 385 -4.65 5.54 -33.72
C LEU A 385 -5.29 6.68 -34.53
N ARG A 386 -4.62 7.84 -34.60
CA ARG A 386 -5.09 8.98 -35.38
C ARG A 386 -5.09 8.67 -36.89
N LYS A 387 -4.04 8.03 -37.40
CA LYS A 387 -3.96 7.58 -38.80
C LYS A 387 -5.03 6.54 -39.15
N ALA A 388 -5.44 5.71 -38.19
CA ALA A 388 -6.52 4.75 -38.35
C ALA A 388 -7.94 5.37 -38.30
N GLY A 389 -8.06 6.70 -38.19
CA GLY A 389 -9.35 7.41 -38.14
C GLY A 389 -9.89 7.66 -36.72
N SER A 390 -9.24 7.12 -35.69
CA SER A 390 -9.71 7.20 -34.29
C SER A 390 -9.11 8.41 -33.54
N GLY A 391 -9.24 9.61 -34.11
CA GLY A 391 -8.62 10.84 -33.56
C GLY A 391 -9.04 11.18 -32.11
N GLY A 392 -10.33 10.99 -31.78
CA GLY A 392 -10.82 11.20 -30.42
C GLY A 392 -10.23 10.22 -29.40
N ALA A 393 -10.07 8.94 -29.79
CA ALA A 393 -9.44 7.93 -28.96
C ALA A 393 -7.95 8.21 -28.76
N ALA A 394 -7.25 8.65 -29.82
CA ALA A 394 -5.84 9.05 -29.73
C ALA A 394 -5.63 10.22 -28.74
N SER A 395 -6.52 11.22 -28.75
CA SER A 395 -6.44 12.35 -27.82
C SER A 395 -6.66 11.92 -26.36
N ARG A 396 -7.67 11.09 -26.09
CA ARG A 396 -7.92 10.55 -24.73
C ARG A 396 -6.78 9.65 -24.25
N PHE A 397 -6.22 8.85 -25.14
CA PHE A 397 -5.09 7.98 -24.84
C PHE A 397 -3.85 8.78 -24.45
N ILE A 398 -3.48 9.81 -25.22
CA ILE A 398 -2.40 10.73 -24.86
C ILE A 398 -2.68 11.37 -23.50
N LEU A 399 -3.88 11.95 -23.33
CA LEU A 399 -4.25 12.64 -22.09
C LEU A 399 -4.07 11.72 -20.88
N PHE A 400 -4.55 10.48 -20.97
CA PHE A 400 -4.39 9.47 -19.94
C PHE A 400 -2.91 9.12 -19.71
N SER A 401 -2.16 8.78 -20.76
CA SER A 401 -0.76 8.37 -20.65
C SER A 401 0.08 9.44 -19.99
N PHE A 402 -0.03 10.70 -20.42
CA PHE A 402 0.71 11.79 -19.79
C PHE A 402 0.28 12.02 -18.33
N ALA A 403 -1.02 12.01 -18.05
CA ALA A 403 -1.50 12.24 -16.69
C ALA A 403 -1.11 11.12 -15.72
N SER A 404 -0.99 9.86 -16.21
CA SER A 404 -0.71 8.68 -15.38
C SER A 404 0.64 8.72 -14.64
N LEU A 405 1.64 9.40 -15.19
CA LEU A 405 2.96 9.56 -14.55
C LEU A 405 3.19 10.99 -14.02
N SER A 406 2.53 11.99 -14.60
CA SER A 406 2.77 13.42 -14.26
C SER A 406 2.58 13.72 -12.78
N VAL A 407 1.58 13.12 -12.12
CA VAL A 407 1.38 13.28 -10.67
C VAL A 407 2.63 12.86 -9.89
N GLY A 408 3.23 11.72 -10.24
CA GLY A 408 4.41 11.20 -9.56
C GLY A 408 5.66 12.04 -9.82
N VAL A 409 5.82 12.55 -11.04
CA VAL A 409 6.91 13.50 -11.38
C VAL A 409 6.76 14.78 -10.55
N VAL A 410 5.56 15.36 -10.51
CA VAL A 410 5.32 16.60 -9.78
C VAL A 410 5.50 16.41 -8.27
N ALA A 411 5.11 15.24 -7.72
CA ALA A 411 5.41 14.89 -6.33
C ALA A 411 6.92 14.94 -6.06
N MET A 412 7.70 14.20 -6.86
CA MET A 412 9.15 14.10 -6.68
C MET A 412 9.91 15.42 -6.80
N PHE A 413 9.38 16.38 -7.57
CA PHE A 413 10.02 17.69 -7.82
C PHE A 413 9.27 18.86 -7.17
N SER A 414 8.40 18.56 -6.19
CA SER A 414 7.52 19.54 -5.55
C SER A 414 8.26 20.66 -4.81
N ASP A 415 9.51 20.41 -4.44
CA ASP A 415 10.45 21.32 -3.76
C ASP A 415 11.16 22.30 -4.72
N ILE A 416 11.24 21.96 -6.01
CA ILE A 416 11.87 22.81 -7.04
C ILE A 416 10.90 23.89 -7.50
N PHE A 417 9.60 23.58 -7.55
CA PHE A 417 8.58 24.47 -8.08
C PHE A 417 7.95 25.36 -6.99
N PRO A 418 7.57 26.61 -7.30
CA PRO A 418 6.78 27.42 -6.40
C PRO A 418 5.45 26.72 -6.07
N LEU A 419 5.02 26.81 -4.80
CA LEU A 419 3.82 26.12 -4.31
C LEU A 419 2.59 26.28 -5.23
N PRO A 420 2.19 27.47 -5.73
CA PRO A 420 1.03 27.59 -6.60
C PRO A 420 1.14 26.78 -7.89
N LEU A 421 2.35 26.71 -8.46
CA LEU A 421 2.62 25.91 -9.65
C LEU A 421 2.55 24.42 -9.31
N THR A 422 3.14 23.99 -8.19
CA THR A 422 3.06 22.61 -7.71
C THR A 422 1.62 22.16 -7.51
N LEU A 423 0.78 22.99 -6.87
CA LEU A 423 -0.63 22.69 -6.64
C LEU A 423 -1.39 22.52 -7.96
N PHE A 424 -1.19 23.44 -8.91
CA PHE A 424 -1.78 23.34 -10.24
C PHE A 424 -1.33 22.06 -10.97
N LEU A 425 -0.03 21.78 -10.94
CA LEU A 425 0.57 20.61 -11.59
C LEU A 425 0.21 19.28 -10.91
N MET A 426 -0.25 19.28 -9.67
CA MET A 426 -0.82 18.10 -9.00
C MET A 426 -2.29 17.89 -9.39
N VAL A 427 -3.09 18.96 -9.31
CA VAL A 427 -4.54 18.90 -9.53
C VAL A 427 -4.88 18.69 -10.99
N ALA A 428 -4.19 19.34 -11.93
CA ALA A 428 -4.50 19.25 -13.35
C ALA A 428 -4.37 17.82 -13.90
N PRO A 429 -3.26 17.08 -13.68
CA PRO A 429 -3.18 15.66 -14.04
C PRO A 429 -4.22 14.80 -13.33
N GLY A 430 -4.56 15.09 -12.07
CA GLY A 430 -5.64 14.39 -11.37
C GLY A 430 -6.99 14.55 -12.08
N ILE A 431 -7.35 15.78 -12.47
CA ILE A 431 -8.55 16.05 -13.26
C ILE A 431 -8.48 15.37 -14.63
N MET A 432 -7.31 15.37 -15.29
CA MET A 432 -7.10 14.69 -16.57
C MET A 432 -7.30 13.18 -16.46
N LEU A 433 -6.84 12.54 -15.39
CA LEU A 433 -7.06 11.11 -15.13
C LEU A 433 -8.54 10.79 -14.95
N ILE A 434 -9.27 11.63 -14.21
CA ILE A 434 -10.73 11.48 -14.03
C ILE A 434 -11.45 11.66 -15.38
N ALA A 435 -11.10 12.69 -16.14
CA ALA A 435 -11.72 13.01 -17.41
C ALA A 435 -11.41 11.99 -18.52
N ALA A 436 -10.20 11.42 -18.51
CA ALA A 436 -9.75 10.40 -19.45
C ALA A 436 -10.14 8.97 -19.03
N SER A 437 -10.70 8.80 -17.82
CA SER A 437 -11.07 7.49 -17.29
C SER A 437 -12.14 6.82 -18.17
N PRO A 438 -11.94 5.56 -18.58
CA PRO A 438 -12.92 4.81 -19.36
C PRO A 438 -14.19 4.43 -18.57
N TYR A 439 -14.17 4.46 -17.23
CA TYR A 439 -15.35 4.25 -16.38
C TYR A 439 -15.68 5.47 -15.50
N ARG A 440 -16.98 5.70 -15.27
CA ARG A 440 -17.49 6.57 -14.19
C ARG A 440 -17.28 5.89 -12.82
N PRO A 441 -17.04 6.64 -11.73
CA PRO A 441 -16.67 6.09 -10.43
C PRO A 441 -17.70 5.08 -9.91
N GLN A 442 -17.26 3.84 -9.73
CA GLN A 442 -17.98 2.78 -9.01
C GLN A 442 -17.23 2.42 -7.73
N VAL A 443 -16.97 3.42 -6.87
CA VAL A 443 -16.33 3.17 -5.57
C VAL A 443 -17.31 2.50 -4.58
N PHE A 444 -18.63 2.68 -4.80
CA PHE A 444 -19.69 2.15 -3.94
C PHE A 444 -20.87 1.51 -4.72
N GLY A 445 -20.58 0.55 -5.61
CA GLY A 445 -21.58 -0.47 -5.99
C GLY A 445 -22.79 -0.02 -6.83
N ALA A 446 -22.66 1.01 -7.67
CA ALA A 446 -23.64 1.19 -8.74
C ALA A 446 -23.58 -0.03 -9.68
N LYS A 447 -24.71 -0.71 -9.88
CA LYS A 447 -24.85 -1.87 -10.77
C LYS A 447 -24.19 -1.58 -12.13
N GLU A 448 -23.47 -2.57 -12.66
CA GLU A 448 -23.07 -2.58 -14.08
C GLU A 448 -24.35 -2.37 -14.89
N ALA A 449 -24.44 -1.23 -15.59
CA ALA A 449 -25.38 -1.14 -16.70
C ALA A 449 -24.76 -2.03 -17.79
N GLU A 450 -25.44 -3.14 -18.09
CA GLU A 450 -25.12 -4.04 -19.19
C GLU A 450 -24.94 -3.30 -20.52
#